data_AF-A0A068SEH3-F1
#
_entry.id   AF-A0A068SEH3-F1
#
_cell.length_a   1.000
_cell.length_b   1.000
_cell.length_c   1.000
_cell.angle_alpha   90.00
_cell.angle_beta   90.00
_cell.angle_gamma   90.00
#
_symmetry.space_group_name_H-M   'P 1'
#
loop_
_entity.id
_entity.type
_entity.pdbx_description
1 polymer ?
#
loop_
_entity_poly.entity_id
_entity_poly.type
_entity_poly.pdbx_seq_one_letter_code
_entity_poly.pdbx_strand_id
1 'polypeptide(L)'
;MNHEQQPIAFTPSSESKSLSTTEPHLYSTSCGYCGHGYDEEGLWPTIQQQEYFEVRPPVEGLLFQYNYLLNVFTTPDMAKYLAEAEITEDVYALPIHLQRLLSEVKEEVVLKRINKEHIEHQHQQQQPSMAMIRLERVRNYVWIQSGGDVANLMSALTELMSDEDELENVLGF
;
A
#
# COMPACT_ATOMS: atom_id res chain seq x y z
N MET A 1 -61.75 25.08 0.66
CA MET A 1 -60.68 26.02 1.07
C MET A 1 -59.41 25.45 0.46
N ASN A 2 -59.09 25.67 -0.82
CA ASN A 2 -58.68 26.91 -1.51
C ASN A 2 -57.54 27.66 -0.80
N HIS A 3 -56.31 27.44 -1.30
CA HIS A 3 -55.29 28.42 -1.73
C HIS A 3 -54.02 27.63 -2.12
N GLU A 4 -53.67 27.53 -3.41
CA GLU A 4 -52.77 28.42 -4.19
C GLU A 4 -51.27 28.19 -3.83
N GLN A 5 -50.43 27.65 -4.73
CA GLN A 5 -49.60 28.36 -5.73
C GLN A 5 -48.63 29.36 -5.06
N GLN A 6 -47.31 29.43 -5.27
CA GLN A 6 -46.42 29.06 -6.39
C GLN A 6 -44.92 29.22 -5.94
N PRO A 7 -43.93 28.89 -6.80
CA PRO A 7 -42.50 28.67 -6.49
C PRO A 7 -41.58 29.83 -6.90
N ILE A 8 -40.42 30.01 -6.25
CA ILE A 8 -39.32 30.91 -6.68
C ILE A 8 -38.04 30.45 -5.92
N ALA A 9 -36.80 30.41 -6.42
CA ALA A 9 -36.16 30.95 -7.61
C ALA A 9 -34.93 30.09 -7.98
N PHE A 10 -34.70 29.88 -9.27
CA PHE A 10 -33.36 29.63 -9.81
C PHE A 10 -32.58 30.96 -9.84
N THR A 11 -31.32 30.93 -9.42
CA THR A 11 -30.32 31.93 -9.83
C THR A 11 -29.09 31.22 -10.39
N PRO A 12 -28.67 31.53 -11.62
CA PRO A 12 -27.36 31.16 -12.16
C PRO A 12 -26.40 32.37 -12.05
N SER A 13 -25.21 32.15 -11.48
CA SER A 13 -24.01 33.00 -11.66
C SER A 13 -22.81 32.08 -11.45
N SER A 14 -22.03 31.66 -12.45
CA SER A 14 -21.26 32.44 -13.42
C SER A 14 -20.31 33.45 -12.77
N GLU A 15 -19.22 32.97 -12.17
CA GLU A 15 -17.98 33.73 -12.11
C GLU A 15 -16.77 32.79 -12.35
N SER A 16 -16.52 32.56 -13.63
CA SER A 16 -15.22 32.14 -14.13
C SER A 16 -14.24 33.30 -14.01
N LYS A 17 -13.26 33.19 -13.11
CA LYS A 17 -12.04 34.01 -13.14
C LYS A 17 -10.89 33.15 -13.62
N SER A 18 -10.65 33.22 -14.93
CA SER A 18 -9.36 32.95 -15.55
C SER A 18 -8.43 34.12 -15.20
N LEU A 19 -7.40 33.88 -14.38
CA LEU A 19 -6.21 34.72 -14.40
C LEU A 19 -5.10 33.95 -15.11
N SER A 20 -4.98 34.29 -16.39
CA SER A 20 -3.82 34.08 -17.22
C SER A 20 -2.65 34.86 -16.64
N THR A 21 -1.67 34.17 -16.07
CA THR A 21 -0.31 34.71 -15.98
C THR A 21 0.56 33.87 -16.89
N THR A 22 0.60 34.33 -18.13
CA THR A 22 1.69 34.15 -19.09
C THR A 22 3.02 34.44 -18.41
N GLU A 23 3.80 33.40 -18.12
CA GLU A 23 5.26 33.52 -18.09
C GLU A 23 5.84 32.68 -19.23
N PRO A 24 6.74 33.24 -20.04
CA PRO A 24 7.23 32.60 -21.25
C PRO A 24 8.15 31.43 -20.91
N HIS A 25 7.73 30.23 -21.30
CA HIS A 25 8.62 29.08 -21.46
C HIS A 25 9.71 29.42 -22.47
N LEU A 26 10.93 29.68 -21.98
CA LEU A 26 12.14 29.72 -22.79
C LEU A 26 12.47 28.28 -23.22
N TYR A 27 11.90 27.86 -24.34
CA TYR A 27 12.41 26.72 -25.08
C TYR A 27 13.65 27.14 -25.87
N SER A 28 14.73 26.41 -25.61
CA SER A 28 15.60 25.80 -26.63
C SER A 28 16.82 26.56 -27.15
N THR A 29 17.84 25.73 -27.36
CA THR A 29 19.13 25.90 -28.06
C THR A 29 20.21 26.65 -27.26
N SER A 30 21.43 26.12 -27.06
CA SER A 30 22.24 25.34 -27.99
C SER A 30 23.30 24.49 -27.26
N CYS A 31 23.49 23.26 -27.74
CA CYS A 31 24.74 22.52 -27.66
C CYS A 31 25.89 23.38 -28.24
N GLY A 32 27.02 23.40 -27.55
CA GLY A 32 28.22 24.14 -27.96
C GLY A 32 29.47 23.63 -27.25
N TYR A 33 29.70 22.32 -27.29
CA TYR A 33 31.03 21.78 -27.03
C TYR A 33 31.87 22.02 -28.29
N CYS A 34 32.85 22.92 -28.21
CA CYS A 34 34.21 22.79 -28.79
C CYS A 34 34.95 24.15 -28.84
N GLY A 35 36.09 24.21 -28.14
CA GLY A 35 37.34 24.64 -28.77
C GLY A 35 37.81 26.08 -28.56
N HIS A 36 38.45 26.34 -27.42
CA HIS A 36 39.64 27.21 -27.29
C HIS A 36 40.41 26.63 -26.09
N GLY A 37 41.68 26.22 -26.14
CA GLY A 37 42.80 26.68 -26.93
C GLY A 37 43.91 27.07 -25.94
N TYR A 38 44.89 26.18 -25.76
CA TYR A 38 46.27 26.39 -25.31
C TYR A 38 46.55 26.76 -23.83
N ASP A 39 47.17 25.79 -23.16
CA ASP A 39 48.35 25.84 -22.29
C ASP A 39 48.48 26.95 -21.23
N GLU A 40 48.33 26.57 -19.95
CA GLU A 40 49.34 26.90 -18.92
C GLU A 40 49.15 26.03 -17.67
N GLU A 41 50.28 25.58 -17.14
CA GLU A 41 50.39 24.69 -15.97
C GLU A 41 49.87 25.36 -14.71
N GLY A 42 48.92 24.73 -14.02
CA GLY A 42 48.39 25.29 -12.77
C GLY A 42 47.50 24.32 -12.01
N LEU A 43 48.06 23.78 -10.93
CA LEU A 43 47.38 23.31 -9.72
C LEU A 43 46.04 22.58 -9.91
N TRP A 44 46.08 21.25 -9.81
CA TRP A 44 44.90 20.44 -9.52
C TRP A 44 44.22 20.91 -8.23
N PRO A 45 42.95 21.36 -8.23
CA PRO A 45 42.13 21.33 -7.04
C PRO A 45 41.53 19.92 -6.95
N THR A 46 42.05 19.12 -6.02
CA THR A 46 41.40 17.91 -5.55
C THR A 46 40.05 18.29 -4.93
N ILE A 47 38.98 18.25 -5.73
CA ILE A 47 37.62 18.07 -5.24
C ILE A 47 36.96 17.05 -6.17
N GLN A 48 37.33 15.79 -5.97
CA GLN A 48 36.41 14.69 -6.27
C GLN A 48 35.24 14.84 -5.28
N GLN A 49 34.22 15.61 -5.64
CA GLN A 49 32.86 15.25 -5.24
C GLN A 49 32.51 13.99 -6.01
N GLN A 50 33.08 12.88 -5.56
CA GLN A 50 32.52 11.58 -5.82
C GLN A 50 31.25 11.58 -4.96
N GLU A 51 30.15 12.06 -5.55
CA GLU A 51 28.84 11.59 -5.14
C GLU A 51 28.94 10.07 -5.21
N TYR A 52 29.14 9.45 -4.04
CA TYR A 52 28.75 8.08 -3.84
C TYR A 52 27.23 8.08 -4.08
N PHE A 53 26.84 7.97 -5.35
CA PHE A 53 25.67 7.19 -5.69
C PHE A 53 26.00 5.80 -5.16
N GLU A 54 25.63 5.58 -3.90
CA GLU A 54 25.46 4.26 -3.38
C GLU A 54 24.37 3.65 -4.26
N VAL A 55 24.82 3.02 -5.35
CA VAL A 55 24.00 2.10 -6.13
C VAL A 55 23.69 1.01 -5.13
N ARG A 56 22.57 1.17 -4.40
CA ARG A 56 21.99 0.10 -3.62
C ARG A 56 21.96 -1.09 -4.58
N PRO A 57 22.59 -2.22 -4.24
CA PRO A 57 22.48 -3.40 -5.09
C PRO A 57 20.99 -3.63 -5.33
N PRO A 58 20.56 -3.97 -6.56
CA PRO A 58 19.18 -4.38 -6.77
C PRO A 58 18.92 -5.47 -5.74
N VAL A 59 17.88 -5.29 -4.93
CA VAL A 59 17.56 -6.23 -3.85
C VAL A 59 16.97 -7.47 -4.51
N GLU A 60 17.85 -8.28 -5.08
CA GLU A 60 17.53 -9.49 -5.85
C GLU A 60 16.90 -10.59 -4.99
N GLY A 61 16.83 -10.38 -3.67
CA GLY A 61 16.19 -11.28 -2.69
C GLY A 61 14.77 -10.92 -2.25
N LEU A 62 14.19 -9.80 -2.71
CA LEU A 62 12.84 -9.35 -2.27
C LEU A 62 11.72 -9.66 -3.24
N LEU A 63 12.03 -10.14 -4.44
CA LEU A 63 11.00 -10.60 -5.37
C LEU A 63 10.23 -11.71 -4.64
N PHE A 64 8.94 -11.46 -4.39
CA PHE A 64 7.98 -12.38 -3.77
C PHE A 64 7.96 -12.47 -2.23
N GLN A 65 8.66 -11.61 -1.49
CA GLN A 65 8.71 -11.69 -0.01
C GLN A 65 7.33 -11.65 0.67
N TYR A 66 6.34 -11.03 0.03
CA TYR A 66 4.99 -10.88 0.59
C TYR A 66 3.89 -11.50 -0.27
N ASN A 67 4.24 -12.46 -1.13
CA ASN A 67 3.26 -13.12 -2.01
C ASN A 67 2.15 -13.83 -1.23
N TYR A 68 2.48 -14.48 -0.12
CA TYR A 68 1.47 -15.10 0.73
C TYR A 68 0.43 -14.08 1.19
N LEU A 69 0.87 -12.95 1.73
CA LEU A 69 0.00 -11.86 2.18
C LEU A 69 -0.78 -11.24 1.03
N LEU A 70 -0.15 -11.05 -0.13
CA LEU A 70 -0.82 -10.53 -1.32
C LEU A 70 -2.00 -11.44 -1.72
N ASN A 71 -1.79 -12.76 -1.72
CA ASN A 71 -2.85 -13.72 -2.02
C ASN A 71 -3.97 -13.68 -0.97
N VAL A 72 -3.62 -13.56 0.32
CA VAL A 72 -4.59 -13.40 1.41
C VAL A 72 -5.41 -12.11 1.24
N PHE A 73 -4.79 -10.99 0.86
CA PHE A 73 -5.50 -9.71 0.77
C PHE A 73 -6.28 -9.51 -0.53
N THR A 74 -5.97 -10.26 -1.58
CA THR A 74 -6.68 -10.21 -2.87
C THR A 74 -7.79 -11.25 -2.99
N THR A 75 -7.79 -12.31 -2.18
CA THR A 75 -8.87 -13.30 -2.20
C THR A 75 -10.23 -12.68 -1.80
N PRO A 76 -11.34 -13.09 -2.43
CA PRO A 76 -12.68 -12.69 -2.00
C PRO A 76 -13.03 -13.23 -0.61
N ASP A 77 -12.53 -14.42 -0.26
CA ASP A 77 -12.79 -15.08 1.02
C ASP A 77 -11.45 -15.46 1.69
N MET A 78 -11.04 -14.64 2.66
CA MET A 78 -9.81 -14.87 3.42
C MET A 78 -9.88 -16.09 4.30
N ALA A 79 -11.04 -16.35 4.92
CA ALA A 79 -11.21 -17.48 5.82
C ALA A 79 -11.04 -18.80 5.06
N LYS A 80 -11.67 -18.90 3.88
CA LYS A 80 -11.52 -20.08 3.02
C LYS A 80 -10.07 -20.24 2.55
N TYR A 81 -9.43 -19.17 2.09
CA TYR A 81 -8.03 -19.23 1.65
C TYR A 81 -7.11 -19.71 2.77
N LEU A 82 -7.22 -19.15 3.98
CA LEU A 82 -6.39 -19.54 5.13
C LEU A 82 -6.65 -20.97 5.61
N ALA A 83 -7.85 -21.51 5.39
CA ALA A 83 -8.20 -22.90 5.70
C ALA A 83 -7.55 -23.91 4.74
N GLU A 84 -7.27 -23.50 3.50
CA GLU A 84 -6.84 -24.38 2.41
C GLU A 84 -5.35 -24.18 2.07
N ALA A 85 -4.82 -22.97 2.23
CA ALA A 85 -3.44 -22.64 1.90
C ALA A 85 -2.46 -23.18 2.94
N GLU A 86 -1.37 -23.77 2.47
CA GLU A 86 -0.19 -24.07 3.30
C GLU A 86 0.50 -22.77 3.70
N ILE A 87 1.05 -22.74 4.93
CA ILE A 87 1.91 -21.61 5.33
C ILE A 87 3.22 -21.79 4.58
N THR A 88 3.58 -20.78 3.80
CA THR A 88 4.82 -20.72 3.03
C THR A 88 5.96 -20.15 3.89
N GLU A 89 7.21 -20.41 3.50
CA GLU A 89 8.39 -20.01 4.30
C GLU A 89 8.55 -18.49 4.44
N ASP A 90 8.02 -17.71 3.49
CA ASP A 90 7.99 -16.25 3.50
C ASP A 90 7.21 -15.67 4.69
N VAL A 91 6.26 -16.43 5.25
CA VAL A 91 5.53 -16.03 6.47
C VAL A 91 6.49 -15.85 7.66
N TYR A 92 7.55 -16.66 7.74
CA TYR A 92 8.53 -16.55 8.84
C TYR A 92 9.46 -15.34 8.70
N ALA A 93 9.42 -14.64 7.57
CA ALA A 93 10.15 -13.40 7.34
C ALA A 93 9.31 -12.14 7.66
N LEU A 94 8.03 -12.28 8.02
CA LEU A 94 7.15 -11.15 8.36
C LEU A 94 7.48 -10.57 9.75
N PRO A 95 7.05 -9.33 10.05
CA PRO A 95 7.10 -8.81 11.42
C PRO A 95 6.38 -9.75 12.41
N ILE A 96 6.94 -9.92 13.62
CA ILE A 96 6.54 -10.97 14.57
C ILE A 96 5.05 -10.90 14.95
N HIS A 97 4.51 -9.69 15.07
CA HIS A 97 3.10 -9.47 15.39
C HIS A 97 2.17 -10.02 14.30
N LEU A 98 2.58 -9.90 13.03
CA LEU A 98 1.82 -10.41 11.90
C LEU A 98 1.96 -11.93 11.75
N GLN A 99 3.15 -12.49 12.00
CA GLN A 99 3.34 -13.95 12.06
C GLN A 99 2.41 -14.59 13.08
N ARG A 100 2.36 -13.99 14.28
CA ARG A 100 1.50 -14.43 15.36
C ARG A 100 0.03 -14.30 14.98
N LEU A 101 -0.37 -13.16 14.41
CA LEU A 101 -1.75 -12.95 13.98
C LEU A 101 -2.17 -13.99 12.94
N LEU A 102 -1.36 -14.26 11.91
CA LEU A 102 -1.67 -15.26 10.89
C LEU A 102 -1.82 -16.67 11.48
N SER A 103 -0.99 -17.01 12.47
CA SER A 103 -1.08 -18.28 13.19
C SER A 103 -2.39 -18.39 13.99
N GLU A 104 -2.74 -17.33 14.74
CA GLU A 104 -4.00 -17.25 15.49
C GLU A 104 -5.22 -17.38 14.57
N VAL A 105 -5.23 -16.66 13.44
CA VAL A 105 -6.33 -16.73 12.46
C VAL A 105 -6.45 -18.13 11.86
N LYS A 106 -5.32 -18.76 11.49
CA LYS A 106 -5.33 -20.09 10.88
C LYS A 106 -5.86 -21.13 11.86
N GLU A 107 -5.44 -21.09 13.11
CA GLU A 107 -5.94 -21.97 14.17
C GLU A 107 -7.47 -21.82 14.32
N GLU A 108 -7.96 -20.59 14.46
CA GLU A 108 -9.39 -20.32 14.62
C GLU A 108 -10.22 -20.80 13.42
N VAL A 109 -9.72 -20.62 12.20
CA VAL A 109 -10.38 -21.05 10.96
C VAL A 109 -10.44 -22.58 10.88
N VAL A 110 -9.35 -23.27 11.20
CA VAL A 110 -9.29 -24.74 11.20
C VAL A 110 -10.22 -25.32 12.26
N LEU A 111 -10.20 -24.77 13.48
CA LEU A 111 -11.11 -25.19 14.56
C LEU A 111 -12.58 -24.98 14.19
N LYS A 112 -12.92 -23.87 13.53
CA LYS A 112 -14.28 -23.62 13.02
C LYS A 112 -14.70 -24.65 11.98
N ARG A 113 -13.79 -25.09 11.10
CA ARG A 113 -14.07 -26.12 10.09
C ARG A 113 -14.36 -27.47 10.74
N ILE A 114 -13.49 -27.91 11.67
CA ILE A 114 -13.65 -29.17 12.41
C ILE A 114 -14.96 -29.17 13.19
N ASN A 115 -15.25 -28.09 13.94
CA ASN A 115 -16.47 -28.01 14.74
C ASN A 115 -17.74 -27.99 13.88
N LYS A 116 -17.69 -27.40 12.66
CA LYS A 116 -18.81 -27.43 11.72
C LYS A 116 -19.09 -28.83 11.16
N GLU A 117 -18.04 -29.63 10.96
CA GLU A 117 -18.17 -31.02 10.50
C GLU A 117 -18.69 -31.94 11.62
N HIS A 118 -18.42 -31.61 12.89
CA HIS A 118 -18.81 -32.44 14.04
C HIS A 118 -20.14 -32.04 14.70
N ILE A 119 -20.66 -30.83 14.48
CA ILE A 119 -21.82 -30.29 15.20
C ILE A 119 -22.85 -29.72 14.20
N GLU A 120 -23.62 -30.60 13.56
CA GLU A 120 -24.77 -30.22 12.71
C GLU A 120 -25.97 -29.68 13.51
N HIS A 121 -25.90 -29.64 14.85
CA HIS A 121 -27.07 -29.40 15.72
C HIS A 121 -27.00 -28.22 16.70
N GLN A 122 -25.97 -27.38 16.66
CA GLN A 122 -25.97 -26.16 17.49
C GLN A 122 -25.86 -24.90 16.63
N HIS A 123 -26.95 -24.12 16.63
CA HIS A 123 -27.00 -22.73 16.19
C HIS A 123 -26.17 -21.82 17.12
N GLN A 124 -24.87 -22.11 17.28
CA GLN A 124 -23.97 -21.14 17.90
C GLN A 124 -23.79 -20.00 16.91
N GLN A 125 -24.32 -18.82 17.28
CA GLN A 125 -24.02 -17.57 16.61
C GLN A 125 -22.51 -17.44 16.53
N GLN A 126 -21.96 -17.65 15.33
CA GLN A 126 -20.53 -17.57 15.08
C GLN A 126 -20.11 -16.11 15.25
N GLN A 127 -19.61 -15.76 16.43
CA GLN A 127 -18.97 -14.47 16.64
C GLN A 127 -17.78 -14.37 15.68
N PRO A 128 -17.59 -13.22 15.01
CA PRO A 128 -16.41 -12.97 14.21
C PRO A 128 -15.20 -13.08 15.12
N SER A 129 -14.18 -13.82 14.70
CA SER A 129 -13.03 -14.02 15.59
C SER A 129 -12.15 -12.76 15.60
N MET A 130 -11.60 -12.45 16.77
CA MET A 130 -10.86 -11.20 16.96
C MET A 130 -9.56 -11.19 16.16
N ALA A 131 -8.94 -12.33 15.93
CA ALA A 131 -7.79 -12.42 15.03
C ALA A 131 -8.20 -12.13 13.58
N MET A 132 -9.33 -12.69 13.09
CA MET A 132 -9.80 -12.41 11.73
C MET A 132 -10.13 -10.93 11.54
N ILE A 133 -10.77 -10.29 12.53
CA ILE A 133 -11.07 -8.85 12.48
C ILE A 133 -9.78 -8.03 12.39
N ARG A 134 -8.75 -8.36 13.17
CA ARG A 134 -7.45 -7.67 13.10
C ARG A 134 -6.79 -7.86 11.73
N LEU A 135 -6.86 -9.06 11.15
CA LEU A 135 -6.32 -9.31 9.82
C LEU A 135 -7.10 -8.55 8.73
N GLU A 136 -8.42 -8.45 8.86
CA GLU A 136 -9.26 -7.62 7.98
C GLU A 136 -8.90 -6.13 8.09
N ARG A 137 -8.54 -5.62 9.27
CA ARG A 137 -8.05 -4.24 9.41
C ARG A 137 -6.76 -4.03 8.64
N VAL A 138 -5.80 -4.95 8.73
CA VAL A 138 -4.55 -4.89 7.97
C VAL A 138 -4.85 -4.90 6.47
N ARG A 139 -5.71 -5.83 6.00
CA ARG A 139 -6.15 -5.87 4.61
C ARG A 139 -6.72 -4.51 4.18
N ASN A 140 -7.68 -3.98 4.92
CA ASN A 140 -8.37 -2.73 4.58
C ASN A 140 -7.39 -1.55 4.55
N TYR A 141 -6.46 -1.49 5.49
CA TYR A 141 -5.42 -0.47 5.53
C TYR A 141 -4.58 -0.49 4.25
N VAL A 142 -4.05 -1.66 3.87
CA VAL A 142 -3.22 -1.81 2.66
C VAL A 142 -4.03 -1.52 1.38
N TRP A 143 -5.31 -1.89 1.33
CA TRP A 143 -6.21 -1.55 0.22
C TRP A 143 -6.50 -0.04 0.11
N ILE A 144 -6.61 0.67 1.23
CA ILE A 144 -6.78 2.12 1.25
C ILE A 144 -5.49 2.80 0.78
N GLN A 145 -4.33 2.39 1.30
CA GLN A 145 -3.04 2.97 0.93
C GLN A 145 -2.67 2.74 -0.54
N SER A 146 -3.07 1.60 -1.10
CA SER A 146 -2.90 1.32 -2.53
C SER A 146 -3.87 2.08 -3.44
N GLY A 147 -4.80 2.86 -2.89
CA GLY A 147 -5.82 3.57 -3.65
C GLY A 147 -6.86 2.65 -4.30
N GLY A 148 -7.01 1.43 -3.80
CA GLY A 148 -7.88 0.42 -4.40
C GLY A 148 -7.28 -0.30 -5.61
N ASP A 149 -6.00 -0.10 -5.92
CA ASP A 149 -5.33 -0.71 -7.07
C ASP A 149 -4.40 -1.85 -6.65
N VAL A 150 -4.64 -3.04 -7.21
CA VAL A 150 -3.81 -4.23 -6.97
C VAL A 150 -2.36 -4.00 -7.40
N ALA A 151 -2.13 -3.19 -8.43
CA ALA A 151 -0.77 -2.87 -8.91
C ALA A 151 0.07 -2.16 -7.84
N ASN A 152 -0.56 -1.36 -6.96
CA ASN A 152 0.09 -0.62 -5.89
C ASN A 152 0.09 -1.38 -4.55
N LEU A 153 -0.62 -2.50 -4.47
CA LEU A 153 -0.84 -3.24 -3.23
C LEU A 153 0.47 -3.80 -2.65
N MET A 154 1.39 -4.25 -3.51
CA MET A 154 2.71 -4.72 -3.06
C MET A 154 3.55 -3.58 -2.48
N SER A 155 3.49 -2.38 -3.06
CA SER A 155 4.21 -1.21 -2.56
C SER A 155 3.68 -0.78 -1.20
N ALA A 156 2.35 -0.65 -1.07
CA ALA A 156 1.70 -0.32 0.20
C ALA A 156 1.99 -1.37 1.29
N LEU A 157 2.04 -2.65 0.91
CA LEU A 157 2.38 -3.72 1.84
C LEU A 157 3.84 -3.62 2.29
N THR A 158 4.77 -3.39 1.37
CA THR A 158 6.20 -3.24 1.69
C THR A 158 6.46 -2.06 2.61
N GLU A 159 5.76 -0.94 2.39
CA GLU A 159 5.81 0.25 3.25
C GLU A 159 5.35 -0.09 4.67
N LEU A 160 4.17 -0.70 4.82
CA LEU A 160 3.66 -1.12 6.14
C LEU A 160 4.58 -2.13 6.84
N MET A 161 5.18 -3.08 6.11
CA MET A 161 6.10 -4.04 6.71
C MET A 161 7.43 -3.40 7.16
N SER A 162 7.76 -2.22 6.64
CA SER A 162 8.98 -1.49 7.00
C SER A 162 8.80 -0.58 8.22
N ASP A 163 7.55 -0.26 8.58
CA ASP A 163 7.18 0.58 9.73
C ASP A 163 6.47 -0.28 10.80
N GLU A 164 7.24 -0.74 11.79
CA GLU A 164 6.73 -1.60 12.87
C GLU A 164 5.72 -0.87 13.75
N ASP A 165 5.94 0.43 14.03
CA ASP A 165 5.04 1.24 14.86
C ASP A 165 3.69 1.41 14.15
N GLU A 166 3.69 1.70 12.84
CA GLU A 166 2.47 1.78 12.06
C GLU A 166 1.73 0.44 12.00
N LEU A 167 2.46 -0.66 11.81
CA LEU A 167 1.89 -2.00 11.82
C LEU A 167 1.22 -2.33 13.16
N GLU A 168 1.86 -2.03 14.29
CA GLU A 168 1.27 -2.21 15.63
C GLU A 168 -0.01 -1.38 15.80
N ASN A 169 0.00 -0.13 15.35
CA ASN A 169 -1.17 0.76 15.37
C ASN A 169 -2.34 0.19 14.57
N VAL A 170 -2.08 -0.35 13.38
CA VAL A 170 -3.12 -0.98 12.53
C VAL A 170 -3.66 -2.28 13.16
N LEU A 171 -2.78 -3.06 13.79
CA LEU A 171 -3.14 -4.28 14.50
C LEU A 171 -3.92 -4.01 15.80
N GLY A 172 -3.75 -2.82 16.37
CA GLY A 172 -4.43 -2.34 17.57
C GLY A 172 -3.82 -2.88 18.87
N PHE A 173 -2.48 -2.95 18.94
CA PHE A 173 -1.73 -3.29 20.14
C PHE A 173 -1.47 -2.07 21.03
#